data_AF-A0A423VML5-F1
#
_entry.id   AF-A0A423VML5-F1
#
_cell.length_a   1.000
_cell.length_b   1.000
_cell.length_c   1.000
_cell.angle_alpha   90.00
_cell.angle_beta   90.00
_cell.angle_gamma   90.00
#
_symmetry.space_group_name_H-M   'P 1'
#
loop_
_entity.id
_entity.type
_entity.pdbx_description
1 polymer ?
#
loop_
_entity_poly.entity_id
_entity_poly.type
_entity_poly.pdbx_seq_one_letter_code
_entity_poly.pdbx_strand_id
1 'polypeptide(L)'
;MAPQHSDPVKVTTFPISARHVTGMTICGVLLLLSSRREFIAPGSPIYDYLLKSPQAAETAANVQFWTLAIIAGIHAIEVPLFAATKLSKHGVPFFSCLWWKWAVSCFISGKFTWDHFAETVKEAEAKRV
;
A
#
# COMPACT_ATOMS: atom_id res chain seq x y z
N MET A 1 -11.26 15.75 36.05
CA MET A 1 -10.32 14.68 35.67
C MET A 1 -11.00 13.92 34.53
N ALA A 2 -10.50 14.03 33.29
CA ALA A 2 -11.13 13.34 32.16
C ALA A 2 -11.03 11.81 32.34
N PRO A 3 -12.03 11.03 31.91
CA PRO A 3 -12.02 9.58 32.07
C PRO A 3 -10.89 8.94 31.25
N GLN A 4 -9.89 8.38 31.93
CA GLN A 4 -8.81 7.62 31.30
C GLN A 4 -9.37 6.30 30.76
N HIS A 5 -9.38 6.14 29.43
CA HIS A 5 -9.78 4.88 28.79
C HIS A 5 -8.56 3.95 28.65
N SER A 6 -8.62 2.75 29.21
CA SER A 6 -7.56 1.72 29.10
C SER A 6 -7.57 0.96 27.77
N ASP A 7 -8.74 0.90 27.11
CA ASP A 7 -8.95 0.05 25.95
C ASP A 7 -8.68 0.79 24.64
N PRO A 8 -8.02 0.14 23.66
CA PRO A 8 -7.80 0.72 22.33
C PRO A 8 -9.10 1.23 21.69
N VAL A 9 -9.01 2.34 20.95
CA VAL A 9 -10.16 2.83 20.17
C VAL A 9 -10.53 1.84 19.07
N LYS A 10 -11.83 1.64 18.86
CA LYS A 10 -12.33 0.82 17.75
C LYS A 10 -12.29 1.61 16.45
N VAL A 11 -11.67 1.05 15.43
CA VAL A 11 -11.69 1.60 14.06
C VAL A 11 -12.79 0.90 13.29
N THR A 12 -13.83 1.65 12.91
CA THR A 12 -15.02 1.13 12.21
C THR A 12 -15.18 1.70 10.80
N THR A 13 -14.32 2.63 10.41
CA THR A 13 -14.39 3.33 9.12
C THR A 13 -13.06 3.29 8.39
N PHE A 14 -13.12 3.62 7.10
CA PHE A 14 -11.97 3.81 6.23
C PHE A 14 -12.12 5.20 5.61
N PRO A 15 -11.59 6.26 6.25
CA PRO A 15 -11.69 7.60 5.71
C PRO A 15 -10.82 7.72 4.45
N ILE A 16 -11.20 8.61 3.53
CA ILE A 16 -10.40 8.92 2.35
C ILE A 16 -9.48 10.10 2.71
N SER A 17 -8.17 9.90 2.57
CA SER A 17 -7.16 10.95 2.76
C SER A 17 -6.43 11.21 1.45
N ALA A 18 -6.26 12.47 1.07
CA ALA A 18 -5.55 12.83 -0.16
C ALA A 18 -4.12 12.29 -0.18
N ARG A 19 -3.41 12.39 0.96
CA ARG A 19 -2.05 11.84 1.12
C ARG A 19 -2.03 10.34 0.89
N HIS A 20 -2.99 9.62 1.47
CA HIS A 20 -3.10 8.17 1.32
C HIS A 20 -3.38 7.77 -0.13
N VAL A 21 -4.33 8.46 -0.78
CA VAL A 21 -4.66 8.23 -2.19
C VAL A 21 -3.47 8.50 -3.09
N THR A 22 -2.74 9.61 -2.90
CA THR A 22 -1.55 9.92 -3.68
C THR A 22 -0.47 8.83 -3.53
N GLY A 23 -0.18 8.41 -2.30
CA GLY A 23 0.77 7.32 -2.05
C GLY A 23 0.34 6.01 -2.71
N MET A 24 -0.95 5.66 -2.60
CA MET A 24 -1.55 4.49 -3.24
C MET A 24 -1.46 4.54 -4.76
N THR A 25 -1.73 5.70 -5.37
CA THR A 25 -1.60 5.87 -6.83
C THR A 25 -0.16 5.67 -7.29
N ILE A 26 0.82 6.27 -6.61
CA ILE A 26 2.24 6.14 -6.98
C ILE A 26 2.69 4.67 -6.88
N CYS A 27 2.46 4.02 -5.74
CA CYS A 27 2.86 2.63 -5.55
C CYS A 27 2.09 1.67 -6.48
N GLY A 28 0.80 1.91 -6.70
CA GLY A 28 -0.02 1.12 -7.61
C GLY A 28 0.44 1.22 -9.07
N VAL A 29 0.81 2.42 -9.53
CA VAL A 29 1.39 2.62 -10.87
C VAL A 29 2.74 1.91 -10.99
N LEU A 30 3.61 2.00 -9.98
CA LEU A 30 4.90 1.30 -9.99
C LEU A 30 4.74 -0.22 -10.07
N LEU A 31 3.83 -0.80 -9.28
CA LEU A 31 3.48 -2.22 -9.33
C LEU A 31 2.93 -2.62 -10.70
N LEU A 32 2.04 -1.80 -11.28
CA LEU A 32 1.43 -2.07 -12.58
C LEU A 32 2.47 -2.01 -13.72
N LEU A 33 3.27 -0.96 -13.78
CA LEU A 33 4.29 -0.80 -14.82
C LEU A 33 5.36 -1.89 -14.70
N SER A 34 5.75 -2.27 -13.48
CA SER A 34 6.75 -3.31 -13.25
C SER A 34 6.23 -4.73 -13.54
N SER A 35 4.92 -4.95 -13.46
CA SER A 35 4.30 -6.26 -13.73
C SER A 35 4.03 -6.55 -15.21
N ARG A 36 4.12 -5.54 -16.09
CA ARG A 36 3.80 -5.69 -17.52
C ARG A 36 5.02 -5.46 -18.41
N ARG A 37 5.51 -6.55 -19.00
CA ARG A 37 6.62 -6.53 -19.97
C ARG A 37 6.29 -5.75 -21.24
N GLU A 38 5.02 -5.66 -21.59
CA GLU A 38 4.53 -4.93 -22.77
C GLU A 38 4.97 -3.46 -22.77
N PHE A 39 5.14 -2.84 -21.60
CA PHE A 39 5.59 -1.46 -21.51
C PHE A 39 7.04 -1.25 -21.96
N ILE A 40 7.87 -2.28 -22.00
CA ILE A 40 9.29 -2.18 -22.42
C ILE A 40 9.60 -3.06 -23.64
N ALA A 41 8.59 -3.64 -24.27
CA ALA A 41 8.75 -4.46 -25.46
C ALA A 41 8.88 -3.59 -26.73
N PRO A 42 9.50 -4.08 -27.82
CA PRO A 42 9.51 -3.37 -29.10
C PRO A 42 8.12 -2.95 -29.55
N GLY A 43 7.97 -1.71 -30.05
CA GLY A 43 6.67 -1.12 -30.39
C GLY A 43 5.95 -0.43 -29.24
N SER A 44 6.53 -0.46 -28.02
CA SER A 44 6.06 0.37 -26.91
C SER A 44 6.75 1.74 -26.93
N PRO A 45 6.09 2.81 -26.47
CA PRO A 45 6.71 4.14 -26.40
C PRO A 45 8.00 4.17 -25.57
N ILE A 46 8.10 3.40 -24.47
CA ILE A 46 9.33 3.37 -23.66
C ILE A 46 10.46 2.68 -24.43
N TYR A 47 10.19 1.59 -25.14
CA TYR A 47 11.21 0.96 -25.96
C TYR A 47 11.66 1.88 -27.10
N ASP A 48 10.71 2.43 -27.85
CA ASP A 48 10.98 3.15 -29.09
C ASP A 48 11.63 4.53 -28.85
N TYR A 49 11.27 5.21 -27.76
CA TYR A 49 11.81 6.55 -27.46
C TYR A 49 12.95 6.56 -26.45
N LEU A 50 12.96 5.64 -25.47
CA LEU A 50 13.92 5.67 -24.35
C LEU A 50 14.99 4.57 -24.46
N LEU A 51 14.59 3.30 -24.64
CA LEU A 51 15.54 2.17 -24.56
C LEU A 51 16.34 1.99 -25.85
N LYS A 52 15.68 2.02 -27.01
CA LYS A 52 16.23 2.04 -28.38
C LYS A 52 17.27 0.95 -28.71
N SER A 53 17.43 -0.05 -27.86
CA SER A 53 18.33 -1.17 -28.07
C SER A 53 17.86 -2.42 -27.31
N PRO A 54 18.13 -3.63 -27.83
CA PRO A 54 17.84 -4.88 -27.15
C PRO A 54 18.51 -4.99 -25.77
N GLN A 55 19.76 -4.52 -25.65
CA GLN A 55 20.53 -4.58 -24.40
C GLN A 55 19.91 -3.69 -23.30
N ALA A 56 19.47 -2.47 -23.67
CA ALA A 56 18.76 -1.60 -22.73
C ALA A 56 17.43 -2.20 -22.28
N ALA A 57 16.70 -2.87 -23.19
CA ALA A 57 15.43 -3.52 -22.86
C ALA A 57 15.60 -4.75 -21.97
N GLU A 58 16.65 -5.54 -22.18
CA GLU A 58 17.01 -6.64 -21.27
C GLU A 58 17.34 -6.11 -19.87
N THR A 59 18.12 -5.04 -19.79
CA THR A 59 18.45 -4.37 -18.52
C THR A 59 17.17 -3.87 -17.83
N ALA A 60 16.28 -3.19 -18.56
CA ALA A 60 15.00 -2.71 -18.05
C ALA A 60 14.10 -3.85 -17.58
N ALA A 61 14.11 -4.99 -18.27
CA ALA A 61 13.35 -6.17 -17.88
C ALA A 61 13.86 -6.76 -16.55
N ASN A 62 15.18 -6.82 -16.36
CA ASN A 62 15.77 -7.26 -15.11
C ASN A 62 15.42 -6.29 -13.96
N VAL A 63 15.54 -4.98 -14.20
CA VAL A 63 15.15 -3.96 -13.21
C VAL A 63 13.67 -4.08 -12.84
N GLN A 64 12.77 -4.18 -13.81
CA GLN A 64 11.34 -4.39 -13.58
C GLN A 64 11.06 -5.65 -12.74
N PHE A 65 11.73 -6.77 -13.05
CA PHE A 65 11.54 -8.03 -12.32
C PHE A 65 11.92 -7.89 -10.85
N TRP A 66 13.12 -7.38 -10.58
CA TRP A 66 13.60 -7.19 -9.21
C TRP A 66 12.78 -6.14 -8.47
N THR A 67 12.39 -5.06 -9.15
CA THR A 67 11.52 -4.02 -8.58
C THR A 67 10.18 -4.62 -8.15
N LEU A 68 9.53 -5.39 -9.03
CA LEU A 68 8.27 -6.05 -8.70
C LEU A 68 8.45 -7.06 -7.55
N ALA A 69 9.47 -7.92 -7.64
CA ALA A 69 9.72 -8.95 -6.65
C ALA A 69 9.96 -8.36 -5.25
N ILE A 70 10.77 -7.30 -5.16
CA ILE A 70 11.08 -6.63 -3.90
C ILE A 70 9.84 -5.90 -3.36
N ILE A 71 9.18 -5.07 -4.17
CA ILE A 71 8.02 -4.28 -3.70
C ILE A 71 6.87 -5.21 -3.30
N ALA A 72 6.49 -6.13 -4.19
CA ALA A 72 5.39 -7.06 -3.91
C ALA A 72 5.73 -7.99 -2.73
N GLY A 73 6.97 -8.44 -2.62
CA GLY A 73 7.43 -9.27 -1.51
C GLY A 73 7.36 -8.55 -0.17
N ILE A 74 7.88 -7.32 -0.09
CA ILE A 74 7.80 -6.49 1.13
C ILE A 74 6.34 -6.24 1.51
N HIS A 75 5.52 -5.80 0.55
CA HIS A 75 4.12 -5.49 0.82
C HIS A 75 3.31 -6.73 1.22
N ALA A 76 3.64 -7.91 0.67
CA ALA A 76 3.03 -9.18 1.09
C ALA A 76 3.33 -9.53 2.56
N ILE A 77 4.50 -9.12 3.08
CA ILE A 77 4.87 -9.29 4.50
C ILE A 77 4.23 -8.21 5.38
N GLU A 78 4.09 -6.99 4.88
CA GLU A 78 3.48 -5.89 5.64
C GLU A 78 2.00 -6.13 5.97
N VAL A 79 1.24 -6.76 5.07
CA VAL A 79 -0.19 -7.05 5.27
C VAL A 79 -0.47 -7.89 6.52
N PRO A 80 0.12 -9.09 6.72
CA PRO A 80 -0.12 -9.88 7.92
C PRO A 80 0.39 -9.18 9.18
N LEU A 81 1.53 -8.48 9.11
CA LEU A 81 2.05 -7.70 10.23
C LEU A 81 1.08 -6.57 10.64
N PHE A 82 0.57 -5.83 9.66
CA PHE A 82 -0.40 -4.76 9.87
C PHE A 82 -1.73 -5.30 10.43
N ALA A 83 -2.22 -6.40 9.88
CA ALA A 83 -3.43 -7.06 10.36
C ALA A 83 -3.28 -7.52 11.82
N ALA A 84 -2.16 -8.15 12.16
CA ALA A 84 -1.90 -8.71 13.49
C ALA A 84 -1.59 -7.66 14.55
N THR A 85 -0.97 -6.53 14.20
CA THR A 85 -0.53 -5.51 15.17
C THR A 85 -1.42 -4.28 15.24
N LYS A 86 -2.18 -3.97 14.19
CA LYS A 86 -3.03 -2.77 14.10
C LYS A 86 -4.51 -3.11 13.99
N LEU A 87 -4.91 -3.87 12.98
CA LEU A 87 -6.34 -4.14 12.72
C LEU A 87 -6.98 -4.91 13.88
N SER A 88 -6.36 -6.00 14.33
CA SER A 88 -6.81 -6.79 15.48
C SER A 88 -6.91 -5.94 16.76
N LYS A 89 -5.87 -5.14 17.04
CA LYS A 89 -5.76 -4.28 18.23
C LYS A 89 -6.88 -3.25 18.30
N HIS A 90 -7.29 -2.71 17.17
CA HIS A 90 -8.34 -1.68 17.06
C HIS A 90 -9.70 -2.27 16.66
N GLY A 91 -9.92 -3.56 16.90
CA GLY A 91 -11.23 -4.21 16.80
C GLY A 91 -11.78 -4.32 15.38
N VAL A 92 -10.94 -4.27 14.35
CA VAL A 92 -11.35 -4.53 12.96
C VAL A 92 -11.52 -6.04 12.77
N PRO A 93 -12.73 -6.56 12.51
CA PRO A 93 -12.95 -8.00 12.43
C PRO A 93 -12.21 -8.61 11.24
N PHE A 94 -11.51 -9.73 11.46
CA PHE A 94 -10.77 -10.44 10.43
C PHE A 94 -11.66 -10.80 9.24
N PHE A 95 -11.17 -10.59 8.01
CA PHE A 95 -11.91 -10.77 6.75
C PHE A 95 -13.23 -10.00 6.58
N SER A 96 -13.55 -9.06 7.46
CA SER A 96 -14.63 -8.11 7.18
C SER A 96 -14.33 -7.26 5.94
N CYS A 97 -15.36 -6.64 5.36
CA CYS A 97 -15.18 -5.68 4.27
C CYS A 97 -14.19 -4.55 4.67
N LEU A 98 -14.27 -4.08 5.92
CA LEU A 98 -13.34 -3.08 6.44
C LEU A 98 -11.90 -3.62 6.51
N TRP A 99 -11.73 -4.86 6.95
CA TRP A 99 -10.42 -5.52 6.98
C TRP A 99 -9.80 -5.59 5.58
N TRP A 100 -10.58 -5.96 4.58
CA TRP A 100 -10.11 -6.03 3.19
C TRP A 100 -9.73 -4.65 2.63
N LYS A 101 -10.49 -3.60 2.94
CA LYS A 101 -10.12 -2.22 2.54
C LYS A 101 -8.74 -1.85 3.07
N TRP A 102 -8.49 -2.13 4.35
CA TRP A 102 -7.21 -1.86 5.00
C TRP A 102 -6.09 -2.77 4.49
N ALA A 103 -6.34 -4.07 4.34
CA ALA A 103 -5.35 -5.04 3.88
C ALA A 103 -4.92 -4.78 2.43
N VAL A 104 -5.86 -4.56 1.51
CA VAL A 104 -5.55 -4.24 0.10
C VAL A 104 -4.84 -2.89 0.01
N SER A 105 -5.26 -1.90 0.78
CA SER A 105 -4.56 -0.60 0.81
C SER A 105 -3.12 -0.75 1.29
N CYS A 106 -2.89 -1.56 2.33
CA CYS A 106 -1.56 -1.87 2.84
C CYS A 106 -0.74 -2.60 1.78
N PHE A 107 -1.31 -3.58 1.08
CA PHE A 107 -0.62 -4.27 -0.01
C PHE A 107 -0.23 -3.34 -1.17
N ILE A 108 -1.04 -2.32 -1.49
CA ILE A 108 -0.73 -1.42 -2.61
C ILE A 108 0.26 -0.35 -2.18
N SER A 109 0.08 0.25 -1.00
CA SER A 109 0.74 1.50 -0.62
C SER A 109 1.67 1.39 0.60
N GLY A 110 1.75 0.21 1.22
CA GLY A 110 2.62 -0.08 2.35
C GLY A 110 2.53 0.96 3.45
N LYS A 111 3.67 1.61 3.74
CA LYS A 111 3.81 2.67 4.74
C LYS A 111 2.74 3.76 4.69
N PHE A 112 2.25 4.17 3.51
CA PHE A 112 1.20 5.20 3.44
C PHE A 112 -0.10 4.75 4.11
N THR A 113 -0.41 3.45 4.08
CA THR A 113 -1.56 2.89 4.82
C THR A 113 -1.31 2.84 6.31
N TRP A 114 -0.08 2.54 6.74
CA TRP A 114 0.29 2.55 8.15
C TRP A 114 0.11 3.94 8.77
N ASP A 115 0.60 4.97 8.08
CA ASP A 115 0.48 6.36 8.51
C ASP A 115 -0.99 6.80 8.50
N HIS A 116 -1.74 6.47 7.45
CA HIS A 116 -3.18 6.77 7.35
C HIS A 116 -4.00 6.12 8.47
N PHE A 117 -3.69 4.87 8.82
CA PHE A 117 -4.35 4.18 9.93
C PHE A 117 -4.01 4.82 11.27
N ALA A 118 -2.75 5.21 11.49
CA ALA A 118 -2.34 5.89 12.71
C ALA A 118 -3.03 7.25 12.86
N GLU A 119 -3.19 8.01 11.77
CA GLU A 119 -3.98 9.25 11.73
C GLU A 119 -5.45 8.97 12.08
N THR A 120 -6.06 7.94 11.48
CA THR A 120 -7.43 7.52 11.77
C THR A 120 -7.64 7.17 13.25
N VAL A 121 -6.70 6.43 13.84
CA VAL A 121 -6.72 6.08 15.28
C VAL A 121 -6.62 7.34 16.14
N LYS A 122 -5.67 8.24 15.83
CA LYS A 122 -5.48 9.49 16.57
C LYS A 122 -6.73 10.37 16.54
N GLU A 123 -7.38 10.49 15.39
CA GLU A 123 -8.63 11.23 15.27
C GLU A 123 -9.78 10.59 16.06
N ALA A 124 -9.85 9.26 16.08
CA ALA A 124 -10.87 8.54 16.84
C ALA A 124 -10.62 8.66 18.37
N GLU A 125 -9.36 8.68 18.80
CA GLU A 125 -8.98 8.94 20.20
C GLU A 125 -9.32 10.37 20.62
N ALA A 126 -9.04 11.38 19.77
CA ALA A 126 -9.36 12.78 20.05
C ALA A 126 -10.87 13.02 20.23
N LYS A 127 -11.71 12.22 19.56
CA LYS A 127 -13.19 12.28 19.68
C LYS A 127 -13.73 11.57 20.93
N ARG A 128 -12.91 10.81 21.66
CA ARG A 128 -13.28 10.12 22.91
C ARG A 128 -13.03 10.98 24.16
N VAL A 129 -12.28 12.08 24.03
CA VAL A 129 -11.98 13.05 25.10
C VAL A 129 -13.20 13.94 25.35
#